data_AF-A0A1X4XVI7-F1
#
_entry.id   AF-A0A1X4XVI7-F1
#
_cell.length_a   1.000
_cell.length_b   1.000
_cell.length_c   1.000
_cell.angle_alpha   90.00
_cell.angle_beta   90.00
_cell.angle_gamma   90.00
#
_symmetry.space_group_name_H-M   'P 1'
#
loop_
_entity.id
_entity.type
_entity.pdbx_description
1 polymer ?
#
loop_
_entity_poly.entity_id
_entity_poly.type
_entity_poly.pdbx_seq_one_letter_code
_entity_poly.pdbx_strand_id
1 'polypeptide(L)'
;MVFLQSLISKNFFDIEILLKFATIHIMVYVLNGPILTNFGLFRYRRITILQAKKILKSSTFISAVGHEATAMLLSDLLEAEIKYNRVAIVMQEGDIAVVFHLLTRLEEGQILSISELCSKDYTLGLLKKLE
;
A
#
# COMPACT_ATOMS: atom_id res chain seq x y z
N MET A 1 52.41 -3.16 -14.45
CA MET A 1 51.61 -4.03 -13.58
C MET A 1 51.68 -3.57 -12.12
N VAL A 2 51.34 -2.30 -11.82
CA VAL A 2 51.31 -1.77 -10.43
C VAL A 2 50.15 -0.76 -10.21
N PHE A 3 49.56 -0.18 -11.26
CA PHE A 3 48.44 0.78 -11.11
C PHE A 3 47.03 0.15 -11.02
N LEU A 4 46.86 -1.12 -11.41
CA LEU A 4 45.56 -1.81 -11.35
C LEU A 4 45.25 -2.49 -10.00
N GLN A 5 46.24 -2.67 -9.11
CA GLN A 5 46.01 -3.24 -7.78
C GLN A 5 45.51 -2.23 -6.74
N SER A 6 45.60 -0.92 -7.03
CA SER A 6 45.17 0.14 -6.10
C SER A 6 43.67 0.46 -6.15
N LEU A 7 42.97 0.05 -7.22
CA LEU A 7 41.53 0.29 -7.40
C LEU A 7 40.64 -0.85 -6.88
N ILE A 8 41.22 -1.98 -6.47
CA ILE A 8 40.45 -3.16 -6.04
C ILE A 8 40.14 -3.12 -4.53
N SER A 9 40.81 -2.27 -3.74
CA SER A 9 40.59 -2.20 -2.28
C SER A 9 39.61 -1.10 -1.82
N LYS A 10 39.08 -0.27 -2.73
CA LYS A 10 38.13 0.82 -2.39
C LYS A 10 36.69 0.62 -2.88
N ASN A 11 36.41 -0.37 -3.72
CA ASN A 11 35.09 -0.54 -4.36
C ASN A 11 34.14 -1.52 -3.65
N PHE A 12 34.56 -2.19 -2.56
CA PHE A 12 33.67 -3.12 -1.88
C PHE A 12 32.63 -2.41 -0.99
N PHE A 13 32.99 -1.24 -0.43
CA PHE A 13 32.10 -0.44 0.41
C PHE A 13 30.99 0.26 -0.40
N ASP A 14 31.26 0.56 -1.68
CA ASP A 14 30.30 1.26 -2.54
C ASP A 14 29.23 0.33 -3.13
N ILE A 15 29.53 -0.95 -3.41
CA ILE A 15 28.56 -1.87 -4.00
C ILE A 15 27.46 -2.25 -2.99
N GLU A 16 27.79 -2.48 -1.72
CA GLU A 16 26.78 -2.75 -0.68
C GLU A 16 25.83 -1.56 -0.47
N ILE A 17 26.36 -0.33 -0.52
CA ILE A 17 25.59 0.91 -0.43
C ILE A 17 24.73 1.09 -1.68
N LEU A 18 25.29 0.90 -2.89
CA LEU A 18 24.56 0.93 -4.15
C LEU A 18 23.47 -0.15 -4.21
N LEU A 19 23.70 -1.35 -3.66
CA LEU A 19 22.70 -2.40 -3.53
C LEU A 19 21.61 -2.02 -2.52
N LYS A 20 21.96 -1.37 -1.40
CA LYS A 20 20.95 -0.78 -0.49
C LYS A 20 20.05 0.25 -1.19
N PHE A 21 20.62 1.10 -2.04
CA PHE A 21 19.85 2.07 -2.83
C PHE A 21 19.08 1.43 -4.00
N ALA A 22 19.62 0.36 -4.60
CA ALA A 22 19.01 -0.33 -5.74
C ALA A 22 17.84 -1.24 -5.35
N THR A 23 17.66 -1.53 -4.05
CA THR A 23 16.67 -2.53 -3.58
C THR A 23 15.62 -1.94 -2.65
N ILE A 24 15.29 -0.65 -2.77
CA ILE A 24 14.10 -0.10 -2.10
C ILE A 24 12.88 -0.49 -2.96
N HIS A 25 12.38 -1.70 -2.73
CA HIS A 25 11.09 -2.11 -3.28
C HIS A 25 9.97 -1.43 -2.50
N ILE A 26 9.54 -0.28 -3.01
CA ILE A 26 8.34 0.41 -2.51
C ILE A 26 7.12 -0.48 -2.82
N MET A 27 6.45 -0.94 -1.78
CA MET A 27 5.23 -1.74 -1.91
C MET A 27 3.98 -0.87 -1.94
N VAL A 28 3.04 -1.33 -2.75
CA VAL A 28 1.69 -0.76 -2.85
C VAL A 28 0.72 -1.73 -2.21
N TYR A 29 -0.09 -1.24 -1.28
CA TYR A 29 -1.12 -2.02 -0.61
C TYR A 29 -2.53 -1.51 -0.94
N VAL A 30 -3.52 -2.38 -0.77
CA VAL A 30 -4.93 -1.98 -0.70
C VAL A 30 -5.48 -2.37 0.67
N LEU A 31 -5.99 -1.39 1.42
CA LEU A 31 -6.49 -1.58 2.78
C LEU A 31 -7.98 -1.22 2.85
N ASN A 32 -8.71 -1.91 3.73
CA ASN A 32 -10.12 -1.64 4.01
C ASN A 32 -10.36 -0.66 5.17
N GLY A 33 -9.31 0.01 5.65
CA GLY A 33 -9.39 1.07 6.66
C GLY A 33 -8.06 1.81 6.83
N PRO A 34 -8.06 3.03 7.41
CA PRO A 34 -6.87 3.86 7.62
C PRO A 34 -6.04 3.38 8.82
N ILE A 35 -5.45 2.19 8.69
CA ILE A 35 -4.67 1.54 9.74
C ILE A 35 -3.19 1.88 9.56
N LEU A 36 -2.56 2.39 10.62
CA LEU A 36 -1.10 2.46 10.69
C LEU A 36 -0.58 1.08 11.06
N THR A 37 0.17 0.46 10.16
CA THR A 37 0.58 -0.94 10.26
C THR A 37 1.87 -1.14 11.05
N ASN A 38 2.51 -0.04 11.46
CA ASN A 38 3.64 0.00 12.36
C ASN A 38 3.74 1.40 13.00
N PHE A 39 4.62 1.58 13.99
CA PHE A 39 4.95 2.90 14.54
C PHE A 39 5.72 3.77 13.55
N GLY A 40 5.64 5.08 13.72
CA GLY A 40 6.42 6.10 12.99
C GLY A 40 5.55 7.15 12.30
N LEU A 41 6.13 7.86 11.35
CA LEU A 41 5.48 8.95 10.63
C LEU A 41 4.77 8.45 9.37
N PHE A 42 3.49 8.81 9.27
CA PHE A 42 2.69 8.56 8.07
C PHE A 42 2.07 9.85 7.57
N ARG A 43 1.97 9.95 6.24
CA ARG A 43 1.15 10.97 5.59
C ARG A 43 -0.08 10.31 4.99
N TYR A 44 -1.25 10.73 5.47
CA TYR A 44 -2.53 10.29 4.94
C TYR A 44 -3.26 11.47 4.28
N ARG A 45 -3.67 11.30 3.02
CA ARG A 45 -4.41 12.33 2.28
C ARG A 45 -5.54 11.71 1.48
N ARG A 46 -6.63 12.46 1.29
CA ARG A 46 -7.72 12.06 0.39
C ARG A 46 -7.20 11.96 -1.06
N ILE A 47 -7.71 10.98 -1.79
CA ILE A 47 -7.50 10.82 -3.24
C ILE A 47 -8.82 10.60 -3.97
N THR A 48 -8.84 10.88 -5.26
CA THR A 48 -9.98 10.56 -6.13
C THR A 48 -9.90 9.11 -6.60
N ILE A 49 -11.03 8.57 -7.08
CA ILE A 49 -11.09 7.26 -7.75
C ILE A 49 -10.09 7.20 -8.90
N LEU A 50 -10.01 8.24 -9.72
CA LEU A 50 -9.07 8.29 -10.86
C LEU A 50 -7.60 8.20 -10.40
N GLN A 51 -7.24 8.85 -9.29
CA GLN A 51 -5.90 8.76 -8.73
C GLN A 51 -5.61 7.35 -8.19
N ALA A 52 -6.57 6.73 -7.51
CA ALA A 52 -6.45 5.35 -7.03
C ALA A 52 -6.25 4.36 -8.20
N LYS A 53 -7.09 4.46 -9.25
CA LYS A 53 -6.95 3.68 -10.49
C LYS A 53 -5.57 3.83 -11.09
N LYS A 54 -5.06 5.07 -11.19
CA LYS A 54 -3.73 5.34 -11.74
C LYS A 54 -2.63 4.64 -10.95
N ILE A 55 -2.69 4.71 -9.62
CA ILE A 55 -1.71 4.05 -8.73
C ILE A 55 -1.72 2.54 -8.96
N LEU A 56 -2.90 1.91 -8.94
CA LEU A 56 -3.02 0.45 -9.05
C LEU A 56 -2.67 -0.06 -10.46
N LYS A 57 -3.00 0.68 -11.52
CA LYS A 57 -2.64 0.30 -12.90
C LYS A 57 -1.13 0.43 -13.19
N SER A 58 -0.42 1.27 -12.44
CA SER A 58 1.02 1.51 -12.64
C SER A 58 1.94 0.73 -11.69
N SER A 59 1.39 -0.18 -10.87
CA SER A 59 2.17 -0.90 -9.85
C SER A 59 1.67 -2.32 -9.64
N THR A 60 2.56 -3.20 -9.19
CA THR A 60 2.13 -4.41 -8.49
C THR A 60 1.68 -4.03 -7.08
N PHE A 61 0.62 -4.65 -6.58
CA PHE A 61 0.10 -4.36 -5.26
C PHE A 61 -0.33 -5.62 -4.51
N ILE A 62 -0.38 -5.51 -3.18
CA ILE A 62 -0.89 -6.54 -2.28
C ILE A 62 -2.23 -6.05 -1.71
N SER A 63 -3.31 -6.80 -1.95
CA SER A 63 -4.55 -6.57 -1.20
C SER A 63 -4.39 -7.11 0.23
N ALA A 64 -4.72 -6.30 1.22
CA ALA A 64 -4.92 -6.71 2.61
C ALA A 64 -6.34 -6.32 3.07
N VAL A 65 -7.31 -6.56 2.18
CA VAL A 65 -8.74 -6.31 2.42
C VAL A 65 -9.35 -7.50 3.16
N GLY A 66 -9.81 -7.26 4.39
CA GLY A 66 -10.36 -8.29 5.27
C GLY A 66 -11.87 -8.55 5.16
N HIS A 67 -12.57 -7.97 4.19
CA HIS A 67 -14.01 -8.18 3.96
C HIS A 67 -14.28 -8.41 2.46
N GLU A 68 -15.00 -9.49 2.13
CA GLU A 68 -15.25 -9.90 0.74
C GLU A 68 -16.09 -8.86 -0.04
N ALA A 69 -17.17 -8.36 0.55
CA ALA A 69 -17.99 -7.30 -0.07
C ALA A 69 -17.17 -6.04 -0.40
N THR A 70 -16.22 -5.66 0.47
CA THR A 70 -15.31 -4.54 0.20
C THR A 70 -14.34 -4.84 -0.94
N ALA A 71 -13.81 -6.07 -1.00
CA ALA A 71 -12.92 -6.49 -2.08
C ALA A 71 -13.63 -6.47 -3.45
N MET A 72 -14.87 -6.97 -3.50
CA MET A 72 -15.73 -6.91 -4.68
C MET A 72 -16.02 -5.46 -5.09
N LEU A 73 -16.53 -4.64 -4.16
CA LEU A 73 -16.82 -3.24 -4.43
C LEU A 73 -15.59 -2.50 -4.98
N LEU A 74 -14.43 -2.67 -4.34
CA LEU A 74 -13.20 -2.01 -4.77
C LEU A 74 -12.71 -2.53 -6.13
N SER A 75 -12.91 -3.81 -6.42
CA SER A 75 -12.54 -4.37 -7.73
C SER A 75 -13.31 -3.70 -8.86
N ASP A 76 -14.62 -3.57 -8.68
CA ASP A 76 -15.49 -2.91 -9.65
C ASP A 76 -15.20 -1.40 -9.73
N LEU A 77 -15.07 -0.74 -8.57
CA LEU A 77 -14.85 0.70 -8.48
C LEU A 77 -13.51 1.13 -9.09
N LEU A 78 -12.45 0.34 -8.87
CA LEU A 78 -11.07 0.67 -9.25
C LEU A 78 -10.62 -0.03 -10.53
N GLU A 79 -11.47 -0.86 -11.14
CA GLU A 79 -11.14 -1.63 -12.36
C GLU A 79 -9.83 -2.43 -12.20
N ALA A 80 -9.67 -3.09 -11.06
CA ALA A 80 -8.48 -3.86 -10.69
C ALA A 80 -8.89 -5.10 -9.89
N GLU A 81 -8.17 -6.21 -10.01
CA GLU A 81 -8.48 -7.42 -9.23
C GLU A 81 -8.06 -7.26 -7.76
N ILE A 82 -8.96 -6.79 -6.89
CA ILE A 82 -8.72 -6.67 -5.45
C ILE A 82 -9.18 -7.94 -4.76
N LYS A 83 -8.22 -8.80 -4.41
CA LYS A 83 -8.51 -10.08 -3.72
C LYS A 83 -9.00 -9.84 -2.29
N TYR A 84 -9.98 -10.60 -1.84
CA TYR A 84 -10.23 -10.79 -0.42
C TYR A 84 -9.01 -11.50 0.19
N ASN A 85 -8.32 -10.81 1.10
CA ASN A 85 -7.08 -11.31 1.69
C ASN A 85 -6.91 -10.73 3.09
N ARG A 86 -7.41 -11.45 4.10
CA ARG A 86 -7.35 -11.04 5.50
C ARG A 86 -6.00 -11.40 6.10
N VAL A 87 -5.00 -10.55 5.83
CA VAL A 87 -3.63 -10.71 6.33
C VAL A 87 -3.17 -9.45 7.05
N ALA A 88 -2.30 -9.63 8.05
CA ALA A 88 -1.54 -8.52 8.60
C ALA A 88 -0.41 -8.15 7.64
N ILE A 89 -0.21 -6.85 7.44
CA ILE A 89 0.93 -6.30 6.70
C ILE A 89 1.67 -5.30 7.58
N VAL A 90 2.95 -5.07 7.31
CA VAL A 90 3.79 -4.10 8.02
C VAL A 90 4.44 -3.20 6.97
N MET A 91 3.95 -1.96 6.83
CA MET A 91 4.50 -1.01 5.87
C MET A 91 5.91 -0.58 6.29
N GLN A 92 6.85 -0.68 5.36
CA GLN A 92 8.21 -0.17 5.46
C GLN A 92 8.28 1.28 4.98
N GLU A 93 9.37 1.97 5.32
CA GLU A 93 9.61 3.33 4.83
C GLU A 93 9.51 3.39 3.29
N GLY A 94 8.71 4.33 2.79
CA GLY A 94 8.46 4.50 1.36
C GLY A 94 7.18 3.83 0.86
N ASP A 95 6.70 2.77 1.54
CA ASP A 95 5.48 2.06 1.15
C ASP A 95 4.25 2.97 1.11
N ILE A 96 3.32 2.63 0.22
CA ILE A 96 2.05 3.32 0.07
C ILE A 96 0.87 2.36 0.12
N ALA A 97 -0.29 2.87 0.55
CA ALA A 97 -1.53 2.14 0.51
C ALA A 97 -2.67 2.98 -0.06
N VAL A 98 -3.44 2.40 -0.99
CA VAL A 98 -4.78 2.86 -1.34
C VAL A 98 -5.74 2.36 -0.28
N VAL A 99 -6.34 3.27 0.47
CA VAL A 99 -7.17 2.98 1.62
C VAL A 99 -8.63 3.27 1.30
N PHE A 100 -9.49 2.26 1.42
CA PHE A 100 -10.92 2.44 1.52
C PHE A 100 -11.28 2.83 2.96
N HIS A 101 -11.93 3.98 3.12
CA HIS A 101 -12.31 4.51 4.42
C HIS A 101 -13.82 4.74 4.46
N LEU A 102 -14.53 3.86 5.17
CA LEU A 102 -15.94 4.02 5.45
C LEU A 102 -16.15 5.19 6.43
N LEU A 103 -17.04 6.12 6.10
CA LEU A 103 -17.27 7.33 6.92
C LEU A 103 -18.31 7.11 8.03
N THR A 104 -18.79 5.89 8.17
CA THR A 104 -19.73 5.47 9.22
C THR A 104 -19.07 4.43 10.11
N ARG A 105 -19.27 4.55 11.42
CA ARG A 105 -18.83 3.55 12.38
C ARG A 105 -19.87 2.44 12.43
N LEU A 106 -19.43 1.21 12.19
CA LEU A 106 -20.28 0.03 12.26
C LEU A 106 -20.46 -0.44 13.69
N GLU A 107 -21.53 -1.19 13.92
CA GLU A 107 -21.71 -1.93 15.16
C GLU A 107 -20.64 -3.03 15.29
N GLU A 108 -20.37 -3.45 16.52
CA GLU A 108 -19.38 -4.49 16.78
C GLU A 108 -19.80 -5.80 16.10
N GLY A 109 -18.87 -6.41 15.35
CA GLY A 109 -19.12 -7.64 14.61
C GLY A 109 -19.98 -7.49 13.35
N GLN A 110 -20.46 -6.28 13.02
CA GLN A 110 -21.26 -6.05 11.83
C GLN A 110 -20.42 -6.20 10.56
N ILE A 111 -20.83 -7.13 9.69
CA ILE A 111 -20.28 -7.33 8.35
C ILE A 111 -21.32 -6.86 7.35
N LEU A 112 -20.94 -5.93 6.47
CA LEU A 112 -21.83 -5.41 5.45
C LEU A 112 -21.85 -6.33 4.23
N SER A 113 -23.06 -6.60 3.72
CA SER A 113 -23.27 -7.09 2.36
C SER A 113 -22.90 -6.04 1.31
N ILE A 114 -22.78 -6.45 0.05
CA ILE A 114 -22.46 -5.53 -1.05
C ILE A 114 -23.53 -4.43 -1.22
N SER A 115 -24.81 -4.77 -1.09
CA SER A 115 -25.92 -3.82 -1.22
C SER A 115 -25.90 -2.78 -0.10
N GLU A 116 -25.65 -3.21 1.13
CA GLU A 116 -25.49 -2.30 2.27
C GLU A 116 -24.28 -1.39 2.08
N LEU A 117 -23.13 -1.93 1.64
CA LEU A 117 -21.91 -1.17 1.44
C LEU A 117 -22.06 -0.10 0.35
N CYS A 118 -22.76 -0.40 -0.75
CA CYS A 118 -23.06 0.56 -1.82
C CYS A 118 -23.88 1.76 -1.34
N SER A 119 -24.65 1.62 -0.26
CA SER A 119 -25.46 2.70 0.32
C SER A 119 -24.68 3.59 1.31
N LYS A 120 -23.45 3.23 1.66
CA LYS A 120 -22.65 3.95 2.65
C LYS A 120 -21.76 5.01 2.03
N ASP A 121 -21.59 6.11 2.75
CA ASP A 121 -20.56 7.09 2.43
C ASP A 121 -19.17 6.55 2.73
N TYR A 122 -18.29 6.67 1.75
CA TYR A 122 -16.88 6.31 1.87
C TYR A 122 -15.99 7.36 1.21
N THR A 123 -14.71 7.31 1.54
CA THR A 123 -13.67 8.05 0.84
C THR A 123 -12.48 7.14 0.53
N LEU A 124 -11.67 7.55 -0.43
CA LEU A 124 -10.39 6.92 -0.72
C LEU A 124 -9.26 7.80 -0.20
N GLY A 125 -8.27 7.18 0.41
CA GLY A 125 -7.07 7.85 0.86
C GLY A 125 -5.80 7.20 0.35
N LEU A 126 -4.75 8.00 0.22
CA LEU A 126 -3.38 7.52 0.03
C LEU A 126 -2.64 7.65 1.34
N LEU A 127 -2.28 6.52 1.93
CA LEU A 127 -1.42 6.45 3.10
C LEU A 127 0.02 6.21 2.61
N LYS A 128 0.98 7.00 3.08
CA LYS A 128 2.41 6.79 2.81
C LYS A 128 3.17 6.71 4.13
N LYS A 129 3.99 5.68 4.30
CA LYS A 129 4.96 5.57 5.38
C LYS A 129 6.18 6.43 5.05
N LEU A 130 6.54 7.34 5.96
CA LEU A 130 7.62 8.32 5.76
C LEU A 130 8.87 8.05 6.60
N GLU A 131 8.70 7.48 7.78
CA GLU A 131 9.72 7.08 8.76
C GLU A 131 9.09 6.03 9.64
#